data_AF-A0A5C7XRF6-F1
#
_entry.id   AF-A0A5C7XRF6-F1
#
_cell.length_a   1.000
_cell.length_b   1.000
_cell.length_c   1.000
_cell.angle_alpha   90.00
_cell.angle_beta   90.00
_cell.angle_gamma   90.00
#
_symmetry.space_group_name_H-M   'P 1'
#
loop_
_entity.id
_entity.type
_entity.pdbx_description
1 polymer ?
#
loop_
_entity_poly.entity_id
_entity_poly.type
_entity_poly.pdbx_seq_one_letter_code
_entity_poly.pdbx_strand_id
1 'polypeptide(L)'
;MPPDADPRRSDPWEDVDGVPLRQIWSVPMPLPETIDVDVRVVCTQAGDGHIITDDPNEPLAIHWEDNGYPPAVARQVAAAILKAADLADQWAGESR
;
A
#
# COMPACT_ATOMS: atom_id res chain seq x y z
N MET A 1 -0.50 8.21 -15.49
CA MET A 1 -0.12 7.63 -14.19
C MET A 1 -0.60 8.59 -13.11
N PRO A 2 -1.16 8.12 -12.00
CA PRO A 2 -1.50 8.97 -10.87
C PRO A 2 -0.23 9.61 -10.29
N PRO A 3 -0.37 10.74 -9.56
CA PRO A 3 0.74 11.32 -8.81
C PRO A 3 1.44 10.29 -7.92
N ASP A 4 2.75 10.42 -7.78
CA ASP A 4 3.61 9.56 -6.95
C ASP A 4 3.66 8.07 -7.36
N ALA A 5 3.11 7.70 -8.52
CA ALA A 5 3.35 6.39 -9.11
C ALA A 5 4.83 6.22 -9.48
N ASP A 6 5.44 5.09 -9.10
CA ASP A 6 6.82 4.74 -9.45
C ASP A 6 6.84 4.17 -10.89
N PRO A 7 7.42 4.90 -11.86
CA PRO A 7 7.42 4.47 -13.25
C PRO A 7 8.24 3.18 -13.49
N ARG A 8 9.02 2.74 -12.49
CA ARG A 8 9.81 1.49 -12.55
C ARG A 8 9.08 0.31 -11.93
N ARG A 9 7.95 0.54 -11.25
CA ARG A 9 7.11 -0.48 -10.59
C ARG A 9 5.70 -0.40 -11.15
N SER A 10 5.60 -0.61 -12.45
CA SER A 10 4.33 -0.82 -13.14
C SER A 10 4.42 -2.16 -13.84
N ASP A 11 3.42 -2.99 -13.62
CA ASP A 11 3.39 -4.30 -14.24
C ASP A 11 3.06 -4.17 -15.72
N PRO A 12 3.42 -5.18 -16.53
CA PRO A 12 2.97 -5.26 -17.91
C PRO A 12 1.44 -5.19 -17.99
N TRP A 13 0.94 -4.72 -19.12
CA TRP A 13 -0.50 -4.79 -19.40
C TRP A 13 -0.91 -6.25 -19.61
N GLU A 14 -2.03 -6.63 -19.00
CA GLU A 14 -2.72 -7.91 -19.16
C GLU A 14 -4.11 -7.65 -19.74
N ASP A 15 -4.56 -8.48 -20.67
CA ASP A 15 -5.93 -8.42 -21.19
C ASP A 15 -6.84 -9.29 -20.31
N VAL A 16 -7.82 -8.67 -19.68
CA VAL A 16 -8.82 -9.35 -18.85
C VAL A 16 -10.19 -9.04 -19.45
N ASP A 17 -10.83 -10.05 -20.03
CA ASP A 17 -12.13 -9.95 -20.70
C ASP A 17 -12.21 -8.82 -21.76
N GLY A 18 -11.13 -8.58 -22.50
CA GLY A 18 -11.03 -7.53 -23.52
C GLY A 18 -10.76 -6.13 -22.97
N VAL A 19 -10.49 -6.02 -21.66
CA VAL A 19 -10.06 -4.78 -21.02
C VAL A 19 -8.57 -4.89 -20.66
N PRO A 20 -7.70 -4.02 -21.20
CA PRO A 20 -6.30 -3.98 -20.79
C PRO A 20 -6.20 -3.41 -19.37
N LEU A 21 -5.66 -4.20 -18.46
CA LEU A 21 -5.43 -3.87 -17.05
C LEU A 21 -3.95 -3.98 -16.70
N ARG A 22 -3.50 -3.27 -15.67
CA ARG A 22 -2.19 -3.49 -15.04
C ARG A 22 -2.22 -3.04 -13.60
N GLN A 23 -1.31 -3.56 -12.79
CA GLN A 23 -1.03 -2.99 -11.49
C GLN A 23 0.01 -1.88 -11.58
N ILE A 24 -0.23 -0.79 -10.85
CA ILE A 24 0.71 0.31 -10.70
C ILE A 24 0.97 0.55 -9.21
N TRP A 25 2.22 0.87 -8.90
CA TRP A 25 2.69 1.03 -7.54
C TRP A 25 3.16 2.47 -7.31
N SER A 26 2.99 2.98 -6.09
CA SER A 26 3.59 4.26 -5.70
C SER A 26 5.11 4.13 -5.53
N VAL A 27 5.79 5.26 -5.43
CA VAL A 27 7.10 5.33 -4.79
C VAL A 27 7.00 4.84 -3.34
N PRO A 28 8.10 4.33 -2.73
CA PRO A 28 8.11 3.99 -1.32
C PRO A 28 7.68 5.16 -0.46
N MET A 29 6.88 4.90 0.56
CA MET A 29 6.58 5.89 1.58
C MET A 29 7.88 6.22 2.35
N PRO A 30 8.08 7.50 2.72
CA PRO A 30 9.28 7.89 3.47
C PRO A 30 9.24 7.29 4.87
N LEU A 31 10.23 6.45 5.17
CA LEU A 31 10.45 5.84 6.49
C LEU A 31 11.88 6.16 6.96
N PRO A 32 12.15 6.20 8.28
CA PRO A 32 13.51 6.26 8.80
C PRO A 32 14.38 5.12 8.23
N GLU A 33 15.64 5.40 7.93
CA GLU A 33 16.59 4.42 7.34
C GLU A 33 16.79 3.15 8.20
N THR A 34 16.44 3.22 9.48
CA THR A 34 16.50 2.08 10.42
C THR A 34 15.34 1.09 10.27
N ILE A 35 14.33 1.42 9.47
CA ILE A 35 13.15 0.59 9.22
C ILE A 35 13.27 -0.02 7.82
N ASP A 36 13.61 -1.31 7.75
CA ASP A 36 13.78 -2.05 6.50
C ASP A 36 12.46 -2.66 6.03
N VAL A 37 11.52 -1.79 5.65
CA VAL A 37 10.19 -2.16 5.20
C VAL A 37 9.82 -1.34 3.97
N ASP A 38 9.35 -1.98 2.90
CA ASP A 38 8.78 -1.28 1.74
C ASP A 38 7.26 -1.11 1.93
N VAL A 39 6.82 0.14 2.05
CA VAL A 39 5.40 0.51 2.16
C VAL A 39 4.99 1.29 0.93
N ARG A 40 4.01 0.81 0.19
CA ARG A 40 3.54 1.41 -1.07
C ARG A 40 2.03 1.38 -1.18
N VAL A 41 1.50 2.20 -2.07
CA VAL A 41 0.14 2.06 -2.57
C VAL A 41 0.21 1.23 -3.85
N VAL A 42 -0.72 0.30 -4.03
CA VAL A 42 -0.91 -0.47 -5.27
C VAL A 42 -2.37 -0.36 -5.71
N CYS A 43 -2.59 -0.24 -7.01
CA CYS A 43 -3.93 -0.26 -7.59
C CYS A 43 -3.92 -0.76 -9.03
N THR A 44 -5.09 -1.20 -9.48
CA THR A 44 -5.29 -1.63 -10.86
C THR A 44 -5.74 -0.46 -11.72
N GLN A 45 -5.07 -0.29 -12.85
CA GLN A 45 -5.32 0.74 -13.84
C GLN A 45 -5.79 0.11 -15.14
N ALA A 46 -6.88 0.62 -15.71
CA ALA A 46 -7.36 0.27 -17.04
C ALA A 46 -6.60 1.03 -18.15
N GLY A 47 -6.63 0.53 -19.39
CA GLY A 47 -5.88 1.09 -20.52
C GLY A 47 -6.27 2.50 -20.94
N ASP A 48 -7.45 2.96 -20.55
CA ASP A 48 -7.87 4.37 -20.68
C ASP A 48 -7.28 5.28 -19.59
N GLY A 49 -6.55 4.70 -18.63
CA GLY A 49 -5.91 5.37 -17.51
C GLY A 49 -6.74 5.43 -16.24
N HIS A 50 -8.00 4.98 -16.26
CA HIS A 50 -8.88 4.92 -15.10
C HIS A 50 -8.32 3.99 -14.02
N ILE A 51 -8.45 4.36 -12.76
CA ILE A 51 -8.10 3.50 -11.62
C ILE A 51 -9.35 2.76 -11.18
N ILE A 52 -9.27 1.43 -11.21
CA ILE A 52 -10.35 0.57 -10.77
C ILE A 52 -10.42 0.63 -9.25
N THR A 53 -11.58 1.01 -8.73
CA THR A 53 -11.80 1.16 -7.27
C THR A 53 -13.06 0.47 -6.78
N ASP A 54 -13.88 -0.05 -7.70
CA ASP A 54 -15.17 -0.69 -7.48
C ASP A 54 -15.15 -2.22 -7.68
N ASP A 55 -14.05 -2.80 -8.20
CA ASP A 55 -13.85 -4.24 -8.26
C ASP A 55 -13.34 -4.78 -6.91
N PRO A 56 -14.08 -5.68 -6.23
CA PRO A 56 -13.65 -6.26 -4.96
C PRO A 56 -12.43 -7.19 -5.07
N ASN A 57 -12.10 -7.69 -6.27
CA ASN A 57 -10.92 -8.53 -6.50
C ASN A 57 -9.67 -7.70 -6.86
N GLU A 58 -9.84 -6.46 -7.28
CA GLU A 58 -8.76 -5.54 -7.69
C GLU A 58 -8.79 -4.22 -6.89
N PRO A 59 -8.86 -4.25 -5.54
CA PRO A 59 -9.02 -3.04 -4.76
C PRO A 59 -7.73 -2.20 -4.73
N LEU A 60 -7.89 -0.88 -4.64
CA LEU A 60 -6.84 0.01 -4.16
C LEU A 60 -6.39 -0.45 -2.76
N ALA A 61 -5.10 -0.75 -2.60
CA ALA A 61 -4.53 -1.31 -1.37
C ALA A 61 -3.24 -0.61 -0.95
N ILE A 62 -2.93 -0.67 0.35
CA ILE A 62 -1.61 -0.35 0.90
C ILE A 62 -0.85 -1.65 1.06
N HIS A 63 0.27 -1.77 0.35
CA HIS A 63 1.21 -2.89 0.41
C HIS A 63 2.21 -2.65 1.54
N TRP A 64 2.36 -3.62 2.43
CA TRP A 64 3.32 -3.65 3.53
C TRP A 64 3.86 -5.07 3.68
N GLU A 65 5.18 -5.26 3.47
CA GLU A 65 5.77 -6.60 3.23
C GLU A 65 5.03 -7.31 2.08
N ASP A 66 4.99 -8.64 1.99
CA ASP A 66 4.31 -9.38 0.90
C ASP A 66 2.75 -9.28 0.93
N ASN A 67 2.17 -8.39 1.76
CA ASN A 67 0.72 -8.29 1.94
C ASN A 67 0.17 -6.89 1.61
N GLY A 68 -0.93 -6.85 0.86
CA GLY A 68 -1.74 -5.66 0.63
C GLY A 68 -2.99 -5.64 1.53
N TYR A 69 -3.32 -4.48 2.11
CA TYR A 69 -4.55 -4.27 2.86
C TYR A 69 -5.41 -3.16 2.26
N PRO A 70 -6.75 -3.26 2.33
CA PRO A 70 -7.63 -2.12 2.08
C PRO A 70 -7.27 -0.94 3.01
N PRO A 71 -7.37 0.33 2.56
CA PRO A 71 -6.92 1.48 3.33
C PRO A 71 -7.52 1.60 4.74
N ALA A 72 -8.77 1.18 4.93
CA ALA A 72 -9.40 1.19 6.25
C ALA A 72 -8.72 0.20 7.23
N VAL A 73 -8.40 -1.00 6.75
CA VAL A 73 -7.73 -2.05 7.54
C VAL A 73 -6.28 -1.65 7.82
N ALA A 74 -5.57 -1.11 6.83
CA ALA A 74 -4.20 -0.63 7.00
C ALA A 74 -4.07 0.41 8.14
N ARG A 75 -5.03 1.35 8.25
CA ARG A 75 -5.07 2.31 9.36
C ARG A 75 -5.28 1.65 10.72
N GLN A 76 -6.11 0.61 10.79
CA GLN A 76 -6.33 -0.14 12.04
C GLN A 76 -5.07 -0.90 12.45
N VAL A 77 -4.41 -1.53 11.48
CA VAL A 77 -3.12 -2.22 11.68
C VAL A 77 -2.06 -1.23 12.17
N ALA A 78 -1.92 -0.07 11.52
CA ALA A 78 -1.03 1.00 11.97
C ALA A 78 -1.35 1.45 13.40
N ALA A 79 -2.63 1.65 13.73
CA ALA A 79 -3.05 2.02 15.08
C ALA A 79 -2.71 0.92 16.12
N ALA A 80 -2.83 -0.36 15.75
CA ALA A 80 -2.47 -1.47 16.63
C ALA A 80 -0.95 -1.52 16.89
N ILE A 81 -0.13 -1.28 15.86
CA ILE A 81 1.33 -1.18 16.00
C ILE A 81 1.70 -0.01 16.91
N LEU A 82 1.12 1.16 16.69
CA LEU A 82 1.34 2.34 17.54
C LEU A 82 1.00 2.04 19.00
N LYS A 83 -0.16 1.41 19.24
CA LYS A 83 -0.57 1.01 20.60
C LYS A 83 0.38 -0.01 21.23
N ALA A 84 0.91 -0.96 20.44
CA ALA A 84 1.89 -1.93 20.92
C ALA A 84 3.22 -1.25 21.28
N ALA A 85 3.64 -0.25 20.49
CA ALA A 85 4.82 0.57 20.78
C ALA A 85 4.61 1.37 22.09
N ASP A 86 3.49 2.07 22.24
CA ASP A 86 3.16 2.81 23.47
C ASP A 86 3.17 1.87 24.71
N LEU A 87 2.68 0.64 24.55
CA LEU A 87 2.69 -0.36 25.62
C LEU A 87 4.11 -0.83 25.94
N ALA A 88 4.96 -1.01 24.92
CA ALA A 88 6.36 -1.37 25.10
C ALA A 88 7.14 -0.28 25.85
N ASP A 89 6.92 0.99 25.51
CA ASP A 89 7.51 2.13 26.23
C ASP A 89 7.07 2.14 27.70
N GLN A 90 5.78 1.91 27.95
CA GLN A 90 5.25 1.77 29.31
C GLN A 90 5.96 0.64 30.09
N TRP A 91 6.17 -0.51 29.46
CA TRP A 91 6.88 -1.64 30.08
C TRP A 91 8.36 -1.35 30.32
N ALA A 92 8.99 -0.57 29.45
CA ALA A 92 10.36 -0.11 29.61
C ALA A 92 10.53 0.93 30.74
N GLY A 93 9.43 1.38 31.37
CA GLY A 93 9.45 2.45 32.36
C GLY A 93 9.57 3.84 31.74
N GLU A 94 9.48 3.95 30.41
CA GLU A 94 9.45 5.20 29.67
C GLU A 94 8.01 5.72 29.70
N SER A 95 7.68 6.51 30.71
CA SER A 95 6.42 7.26 30.73
C SER A 95 6.55 8.47 29.83
N ARG A 96 5.75 8.53 28.77
CA ARG A 96 5.65 9.69 27.88
C ARG A 96 4.99 10.89 28.58
#